data_AF-A0A1Q6UZF0-F1
#
_entry.id   AF-A0A1Q6UZF0-F1
#
_cell.length_a   1.000
_cell.length_b   1.000
_cell.length_c   1.000
_cell.angle_alpha   90.00
_cell.angle_beta   90.00
_cell.angle_gamma   90.00
#
_symmetry.space_group_name_H-M   'P 1'
#
loop_
_entity.id
_entity.type
_entity.pdbx_description
1 polymer ?
#
loop_
_entity_poly.entity_id
_entity_poly.type
_entity_poly.pdbx_seq_one_letter_code
_entity_poly.pdbx_strand_id
1 'polypeptide(L)'
;MSNNMNLQTSFFQALKFFYDTNKKIIKRSYKDLTKKYLDYNDKDCNPDAFLRKPQFEALEMYIFIKEFLNNQSVSEIFKDWMEKKGCFKNSELSIGQDNQIDIFEYSTKEYKEVYEMLIKYKEVYSNYIFALTMGLGKTILMATCIFYEFLLANKYPNDPRFCHNALVFSPDKTVLHSLKEIQTFDKSKVIPNEYVRILDSNIKFHFLEEAGTTLNTLDDSDFNIIISNNQKIILRKKHTEDTPIQLLFNDNDRKSDIDDIFSELYGVEQHMEEGDLIFNQRFEKITRLSQLGIYVDEAHHLFGKQLDKDLYDKSKSSLRTTINILANRLNQKGSRVVACYNYTGTPYVGNNILPEVIYSYGLRESIANFLAYIWRKKI
;
A
#
# COMPACT_ATOMS: atom_id res chain seq x y z
N MET A 1 -24.20 15.22 3.74
CA MET A 1 -23.35 14.43 2.81
C MET A 1 -22.25 15.28 2.17
N SER A 2 -22.54 16.48 1.64
CA SER A 2 -21.52 17.40 1.08
C SER A 2 -20.42 17.80 2.08
N ASN A 3 -20.76 17.99 3.36
CA ASN A 3 -19.79 18.44 4.37
C ASN A 3 -18.78 17.35 4.79
N ASN A 4 -19.17 16.07 4.81
CA ASN A 4 -18.25 14.98 5.19
C ASN A 4 -17.16 14.76 4.13
N MET A 5 -17.50 14.91 2.85
CA MET A 5 -16.51 14.95 1.76
C MET A 5 -15.56 16.13 1.93
N ASN A 6 -16.08 17.28 2.37
CA ASN A 6 -15.25 18.46 2.59
C ASN A 6 -14.24 18.21 3.73
N LEU A 7 -14.64 17.60 4.84
CA LEU A 7 -13.73 17.25 5.94
C LEU A 7 -12.67 16.21 5.53
N GLN A 8 -13.03 15.17 4.78
CA GLN A 8 -12.04 14.18 4.32
C GLN A 8 -11.06 14.77 3.30
N THR A 9 -11.57 15.59 2.36
CA THR A 9 -10.73 16.35 1.42
C THR A 9 -9.78 17.27 2.18
N SER A 10 -10.33 17.99 3.14
CA SER A 10 -9.60 18.89 4.01
C SER A 10 -8.54 18.16 4.81
N PHE A 11 -8.79 16.93 5.28
CA PHE A 11 -7.82 16.21 6.10
C PHE A 11 -6.53 15.86 5.35
N PHE A 12 -6.58 15.20 4.20
CA PHE A 12 -5.33 14.85 3.49
C PHE A 12 -4.64 16.09 2.90
N GLN A 13 -5.40 17.14 2.57
CA GLN A 13 -4.84 18.44 2.17
C GLN A 13 -4.15 19.13 3.34
N ALA A 14 -4.76 19.13 4.53
CA ALA A 14 -4.20 19.66 5.76
C ALA A 14 -2.95 18.88 6.17
N LEU A 15 -2.95 17.55 6.01
CA LEU A 15 -1.78 16.71 6.29
C LEU A 15 -0.61 17.06 5.36
N LYS A 16 -0.88 17.22 4.06
CA LYS A 16 0.14 17.67 3.09
C LYS A 16 0.65 19.07 3.42
N PHE A 17 -0.26 20.00 3.72
CA PHE A 17 0.09 21.36 4.10
C PHE A 17 0.93 21.42 5.38
N PHE A 18 0.59 20.60 6.38
CA PHE A 18 1.38 20.45 7.60
C PHE A 18 2.79 19.95 7.29
N TYR A 19 2.91 18.95 6.41
CA TYR A 19 4.21 18.47 5.96
C TYR A 19 5.02 19.57 5.25
N ASP A 20 4.43 20.24 4.24
CA ASP A 20 5.09 21.26 3.44
C ASP A 20 5.56 22.44 4.30
N THR A 21 4.72 22.90 5.23
CA THR A 21 5.05 24.01 6.14
C THR A 21 6.20 23.65 7.07
N ASN A 22 6.24 22.41 7.55
CA ASN A 22 7.19 21.95 8.55
C ASN A 22 8.34 21.11 8.00
N LYS A 23 8.47 21.05 6.66
CA LYS A 23 9.35 20.14 5.93
C LYS A 23 10.78 20.13 6.47
N LYS A 24 11.34 21.30 6.79
CA LYS A 24 12.70 21.42 7.34
C LYS A 24 12.85 20.75 8.70
N ILE A 25 11.88 20.91 9.61
CA ILE A 25 11.93 20.34 10.96
C ILE A 25 11.71 18.83 10.89
N ILE A 26 10.69 18.40 10.13
CA ILE A 26 10.39 16.99 9.90
C ILE A 26 11.61 16.28 9.30
N LYS A 27 12.23 16.85 8.25
CA LYS A 27 13.40 16.28 7.58
C LYS A 27 14.61 16.09 8.51
N ARG A 28 14.77 16.91 9.56
CA ARG A 28 15.85 16.74 10.56
C ARG A 28 15.72 15.44 11.34
N SER A 29 14.49 14.99 11.61
CA SER A 29 14.20 13.76 12.36
C SER A 29 14.47 12.47 11.58
N TYR A 30 14.55 12.54 10.25
CA TYR A 30 14.79 11.37 9.42
C TYR A 30 16.19 10.80 9.58
N LYS A 31 16.31 9.50 9.31
CA LYS A 31 17.61 8.82 9.19
C LYS A 31 18.45 9.45 8.07
N ASP A 32 19.77 9.40 8.20
CA ASP A 32 20.67 10.00 7.19
C ASP A 32 20.52 9.37 5.80
N LEU A 33 20.23 8.07 5.75
CA LEU A 33 19.97 7.36 4.49
C LEU A 33 18.73 7.93 3.79
N THR A 34 17.68 8.19 4.55
CA THR A 34 16.43 8.80 4.07
C THR A 34 16.64 10.21 3.56
N LYS A 35 17.40 11.04 4.31
CA LYS A 35 17.76 12.40 3.86
C LYS A 35 18.47 12.36 2.51
N LYS A 36 19.49 11.51 2.38
CA LYS A 36 20.21 11.30 1.11
C LYS A 36 19.30 10.82 -0.01
N TYR A 37 18.40 9.88 0.28
CA TYR A 37 17.45 9.35 -0.70
C TYR A 37 16.48 10.42 -1.20
N LEU A 38 15.98 11.27 -0.29
CA LEU A 38 15.15 12.42 -0.63
C LEU A 38 15.93 13.44 -1.46
N ASP A 39 17.13 13.85 -1.01
CA ASP A 39 17.98 14.82 -1.71
C ASP A 39 18.33 14.36 -3.14
N TYR A 40 18.55 13.06 -3.33
CA TYR A 40 18.83 12.48 -4.64
C TYR A 40 17.66 12.60 -5.62
N ASN A 41 16.43 12.51 -5.11
CA ASN A 41 15.20 12.54 -5.90
C ASN A 41 14.54 13.92 -5.94
N ASP A 42 15.08 14.90 -5.22
CA ASP A 42 14.58 16.27 -5.17
C ASP A 42 15.20 17.12 -6.27
N LYS A 43 14.39 17.73 -7.14
CA LYS A 43 14.88 18.61 -8.22
C LYS A 43 15.50 19.90 -7.73
N ASP A 44 15.15 20.33 -6.52
CA ASP A 44 15.73 21.53 -5.92
C ASP A 44 17.15 21.27 -5.39
N CYS A 45 17.47 20.00 -5.06
CA CYS A 45 18.80 19.59 -4.58
C CYS A 45 19.65 18.95 -5.70
N ASN A 46 19.02 18.17 -6.58
CA ASN A 46 19.62 17.48 -7.70
C ASN A 46 18.85 17.83 -9.00
N PRO A 47 19.36 18.74 -9.84
CA PRO A 47 18.69 19.15 -11.08
C PRO A 47 18.39 17.99 -12.04
N ASP A 48 19.18 16.92 -11.98
CA ASP A 48 19.04 15.73 -12.81
C ASP A 48 18.12 14.66 -12.20
N ALA A 49 17.45 14.97 -11.08
CA ALA A 49 16.54 14.03 -10.42
C ALA A 49 15.44 13.53 -11.38
N PHE A 50 15.30 12.21 -11.43
CA PHE A 50 14.44 11.54 -12.40
C PHE A 50 12.95 11.71 -12.12
N LEU A 51 12.55 11.66 -10.84
CA LEU A 51 11.14 11.70 -10.45
C LEU A 51 10.48 13.02 -10.87
N ARG A 52 9.26 12.93 -11.38
CA ARG A 52 8.41 14.10 -11.63
C ARG A 52 7.91 14.63 -10.29
N LYS A 53 7.62 15.94 -10.23
CA LYS A 53 7.12 16.61 -9.02
C LYS A 53 5.99 15.84 -8.30
N PRO A 54 4.93 15.34 -8.97
CA PRO A 54 3.89 14.58 -8.28
C PRO A 54 4.37 13.24 -7.68
N GLN A 55 5.33 12.59 -8.33
CA GLN A 55 5.93 11.35 -7.83
C GLN A 55 6.80 11.65 -6.61
N PHE A 56 7.61 12.70 -6.66
CA PHE A 56 8.46 13.10 -5.54
C PHE A 56 7.62 13.53 -4.33
N GLU A 57 6.60 14.37 -4.51
CA GLU A 57 5.69 14.75 -3.42
C GLU A 57 4.99 13.52 -2.79
N ALA A 58 4.59 12.53 -3.60
CA ALA A 58 4.02 11.30 -3.07
C ALA A 58 5.04 10.47 -2.28
N LEU A 59 6.30 10.42 -2.73
CA LEU A 59 7.41 9.79 -2.00
C LEU A 59 7.68 10.51 -0.67
N GLU A 60 7.60 11.84 -0.65
CA GLU A 60 7.73 12.64 0.57
C GLU A 60 6.64 12.31 1.59
N MET A 61 5.38 12.27 1.14
CA MET A 61 4.26 11.87 2.00
C MET A 61 4.38 10.42 2.49
N TYR A 62 4.86 9.52 1.63
CA TYR A 62 5.14 8.13 1.99
C TYR A 62 6.16 8.06 3.14
N ILE A 63 7.30 8.74 3.00
CA ILE A 63 8.37 8.77 4.00
C ILE A 63 7.92 9.49 5.29
N PHE A 64 7.15 10.57 5.16
CA PHE A 64 6.56 11.29 6.28
C PHE A 64 5.70 10.38 7.15
N ILE A 65 4.77 9.65 6.55
CA ILE A 65 3.92 8.72 7.30
C ILE A 65 4.75 7.60 7.92
N LYS A 66 5.72 7.08 7.15
CA LYS A 66 6.54 5.96 7.57
C LYS A 66 7.43 6.29 8.76
N GLU A 67 8.25 7.34 8.66
CA GLU A 67 9.27 7.65 9.67
C GLU A 67 8.79 8.62 10.73
N PHE A 68 8.06 9.68 10.36
CA PHE A 68 7.65 10.73 11.29
C PHE A 68 6.37 10.37 12.03
N LEU A 69 5.38 9.83 11.32
CA LEU A 69 4.12 9.35 11.92
C LEU A 69 4.17 7.88 12.31
N ASN A 70 5.36 7.27 12.32
CA ASN A 70 5.60 5.92 12.80
C ASN A 70 4.70 4.83 12.15
N ASN A 71 4.35 5.01 10.87
CA ASN A 71 3.52 4.08 10.09
C ASN A 71 2.16 3.78 10.76
N GLN A 72 1.58 4.75 11.48
CA GLN A 72 0.26 4.65 12.13
C GLN A 72 -0.89 4.58 11.13
N SER A 73 -2.03 4.00 11.54
CA SER A 73 -3.23 3.96 10.71
C SER A 73 -3.79 5.36 10.48
N VAL A 74 -4.46 5.59 9.35
CA VAL A 74 -5.04 6.91 9.03
C VAL A 74 -6.06 7.34 10.08
N SER A 75 -6.82 6.41 10.65
CA SER A 75 -7.72 6.67 11.78
C SER A 75 -7.02 7.23 13.02
N GLU A 76 -5.81 6.75 13.34
CA GLU A 76 -5.02 7.24 14.47
C GLU A 76 -4.43 8.61 14.17
N ILE A 77 -3.87 8.79 12.97
CA ILE A 77 -3.34 10.08 12.51
C ILE A 77 -4.46 11.14 12.51
N PHE A 78 -5.65 10.81 12.02
CA PHE A 78 -6.80 11.70 12.01
C PHE A 78 -7.23 12.11 13.42
N LYS A 79 -7.27 11.15 14.34
CA LYS A 79 -7.58 11.42 15.75
C LYS A 79 -6.54 12.34 16.38
N ASP A 80 -5.25 12.04 16.21
CA ASP A 80 -4.17 12.82 16.79
C ASP A 80 -4.12 14.24 16.21
N TRP A 81 -4.43 14.41 14.93
CA TRP A 81 -4.55 15.71 14.28
C TRP A 81 -5.72 16.52 14.86
N MET A 82 -6.92 15.94 14.95
CA MET A 82 -8.11 16.60 15.48
C MET A 82 -7.98 16.95 16.97
N GLU A 83 -7.40 16.05 17.76
CA GLU A 83 -7.18 16.27 19.19
C GLU A 83 -5.92 17.11 19.49
N LYS A 84 -5.18 17.54 18.45
CA LYS A 84 -3.88 18.24 18.53
C LYS A 84 -2.92 17.55 19.50
N LYS A 85 -2.74 16.23 19.32
CA LYS A 85 -1.89 15.36 20.13
C LYS A 85 -0.63 14.93 19.39
N GLY A 86 0.31 14.38 20.15
CA GLY A 86 1.56 13.87 19.60
C GLY A 86 2.34 14.94 18.85
N CYS A 87 2.73 14.64 17.62
CA CYS A 87 3.46 15.56 16.76
C CYS A 87 2.65 16.81 16.38
N PHE A 88 1.31 16.76 16.36
CA PHE A 88 0.45 17.89 16.02
C PHE A 88 0.27 18.89 17.18
N LYS A 89 0.78 18.59 18.38
CA LYS A 89 0.79 19.53 19.52
C LYS A 89 2.00 20.47 19.50
N ASN A 90 3.07 20.08 18.81
CA ASN A 90 4.36 20.75 18.94
C ASN A 90 4.26 22.21 18.51
N SER A 91 4.56 23.13 19.44
CA SER A 91 4.51 24.57 19.20
C SER A 91 5.50 25.05 18.13
N GLU A 92 6.55 24.26 17.85
CA GLU A 92 7.50 24.53 16.77
C GLU A 92 6.97 24.13 15.39
N LEU A 93 5.94 23.28 15.34
CA LEU A 93 5.32 22.84 14.10
C LEU A 93 4.09 23.69 13.83
N SER A 94 4.12 24.44 12.73
CA SER A 94 3.01 25.29 12.33
C SER A 94 1.90 24.42 11.76
N ILE A 95 0.70 24.52 12.35
CA ILE A 95 -0.52 23.93 11.80
C ILE A 95 -1.10 24.85 10.69
N GLY A 96 -0.56 26.06 10.56
CA GLY A 96 -0.74 27.00 9.44
C GLY A 96 -0.29 28.42 9.78
N GLN A 97 0.00 29.23 8.75
CA GLN A 97 0.18 30.68 8.87
C GLN A 97 -1.20 31.33 8.97
N ASP A 98 -1.38 32.21 9.98
CA ASP A 98 -2.51 33.12 10.19
C ASP A 98 -3.90 32.51 10.01
N ASN A 99 -4.65 32.27 11.10
CA ASN A 99 -6.13 32.34 11.32
C ASN A 99 -7.14 32.42 10.12
N GLN A 100 -6.80 31.94 8.93
CA GLN A 100 -7.58 31.94 7.68
C GLN A 100 -7.63 30.53 7.10
N ILE A 101 -6.71 29.65 7.52
CA ILE A 101 -7.02 28.25 7.68
C ILE A 101 -7.52 28.04 9.11
N ASP A 102 -8.63 28.70 9.46
CA ASP A 102 -9.67 27.97 10.16
C ASP A 102 -10.07 26.84 9.19
N ILE A 103 -9.28 25.75 9.20
CA ILE A 103 -9.75 24.41 8.89
C ILE A 103 -11.04 24.33 9.68
N PHE A 104 -12.16 24.49 8.97
CA PHE A 104 -13.51 24.75 9.43
C PHE A 104 -13.71 24.34 10.88
N GLU A 105 -14.38 25.16 11.69
CA GLU A 105 -14.92 24.76 12.99
C GLU A 105 -15.90 23.58 12.74
N TYR A 106 -15.35 22.40 12.54
CA TYR A 106 -16.09 21.22 12.16
C TYR A 106 -16.91 20.87 13.37
N SER A 107 -18.20 20.68 13.15
CA SER A 107 -19.06 20.29 14.24
C SER A 107 -18.54 18.97 14.83
N THR A 108 -18.67 18.79 16.15
CA THR A 108 -18.38 17.52 16.83
C THR A 108 -19.06 16.32 16.14
N LYS A 109 -20.15 16.58 15.40
CA LYS A 109 -20.87 15.60 14.58
C LYS A 109 -20.09 15.17 13.34
N GLU A 110 -19.56 16.11 12.55
CA GLU A 110 -18.78 15.80 11.33
C GLU A 110 -17.49 15.04 11.66
N TYR A 111 -16.82 15.42 12.75
CA TYR A 111 -15.68 14.65 13.28
C TYR A 111 -16.05 13.20 13.55
N LYS A 112 -17.13 12.97 14.32
CA LYS A 112 -17.58 11.62 14.68
C LYS A 112 -17.91 10.80 13.45
N GLU A 113 -18.61 11.36 12.48
CA GLU A 113 -19.00 10.65 11.26
C GLU A 113 -17.77 10.21 10.43
N VAL A 114 -16.77 11.08 10.26
CA VAL A 114 -15.54 10.73 9.54
C VAL A 114 -14.69 9.73 10.33
N TYR A 115 -14.56 9.92 11.65
CA TYR A 115 -13.81 9.00 12.50
C TYR A 115 -14.46 7.61 12.56
N GLU A 116 -15.78 7.52 12.72
CA GLU A 116 -16.53 6.26 12.68
C GLU A 116 -16.37 5.55 11.34
N MET A 117 -16.37 6.31 10.24
CA MET A 117 -16.06 5.75 8.92
C MET A 117 -14.63 5.20 8.89
N LEU A 118 -13.62 5.97 9.31
CA LEU A 118 -12.23 5.49 9.32
C LEU A 118 -12.04 4.25 10.21
N ILE A 119 -12.74 4.17 11.35
CA ILE A 119 -12.73 3.00 12.23
C ILE A 119 -13.44 1.81 11.59
N LYS A 120 -14.56 2.02 10.88
CA LYS A 120 -15.27 0.97 10.14
C LYS A 120 -14.37 0.30 9.09
N TYR A 121 -13.49 1.07 8.46
CA TYR A 121 -12.57 0.58 7.43
C TYR A 121 -11.20 0.16 7.98
N LYS A 122 -10.90 0.39 9.26
CA LYS A 122 -9.61 0.06 9.89
C LYS A 122 -9.33 -1.44 9.82
N GLU A 123 -8.13 -1.77 9.38
CA GLU A 123 -7.62 -3.15 9.37
C GLU A 123 -6.57 -3.38 10.45
N VAL A 124 -6.15 -4.64 10.61
CA VAL A 124 -5.06 -5.05 11.52
C VAL A 124 -3.69 -4.53 11.08
N TYR A 125 -3.60 -3.97 9.88
CA TYR A 125 -2.42 -3.33 9.30
C TYR A 125 -2.77 -1.91 8.83
N SER A 126 -1.76 -1.05 8.69
CA SER A 126 -1.95 0.30 8.16
C SER A 126 -2.27 0.26 6.67
N ASN A 127 -3.33 0.95 6.24
CA ASN A 127 -3.74 1.03 4.85
C ASN A 127 -3.70 2.48 4.38
N TYR A 128 -3.13 2.69 3.19
CA TYR A 128 -2.91 4.03 2.64
C TYR A 128 -3.28 4.09 1.16
N ILE A 129 -3.85 5.21 0.73
CA ILE A 129 -4.21 5.44 -0.67
C ILE A 129 -3.49 6.67 -1.23
N PHE A 130 -2.73 6.44 -2.29
CA PHE A 130 -2.06 7.44 -3.12
C PHE A 130 -2.84 7.60 -4.44
N ALA A 131 -3.51 8.74 -4.59
CA ALA A 131 -4.31 9.04 -5.78
C ALA A 131 -3.54 9.94 -6.75
N LEU A 132 -2.89 9.35 -7.75
CA LEU A 132 -2.20 10.07 -8.82
C LEU A 132 -2.87 9.77 -10.16
N THR A 133 -3.17 10.80 -10.94
CA THR A 133 -3.76 10.63 -12.27
C THR A 133 -3.00 9.65 -13.16
N MET A 134 -3.74 9.03 -14.08
CA MET A 134 -3.18 8.08 -15.04
C MET A 134 -2.06 8.73 -15.87
N GLY A 135 -1.00 7.97 -16.13
CA GLY A 135 0.16 8.44 -16.91
C GLY A 135 1.23 9.22 -16.14
N LEU A 136 1.07 9.39 -14.81
CA LEU A 136 2.09 10.02 -13.95
C LEU A 136 3.22 9.07 -13.49
N GLY A 137 3.24 7.82 -13.94
CA GLY A 137 4.29 6.85 -13.60
C GLY A 137 4.17 6.29 -12.17
N LYS A 138 2.95 5.88 -11.76
CA LYS A 138 2.68 5.25 -10.46
C LYS A 138 3.53 4.00 -10.23
N THR A 139 3.79 3.20 -11.26
CA THR A 139 4.58 1.98 -11.16
C THR A 139 6.04 2.27 -10.78
N ILE A 140 6.66 3.30 -11.37
CA ILE A 140 8.00 3.75 -10.98
C ILE A 140 8.00 4.31 -9.55
N LEU A 141 6.98 5.09 -9.18
CA LEU A 141 6.84 5.58 -7.80
C LEU A 141 6.77 4.42 -6.80
N MET A 142 5.96 3.40 -7.09
CA MET A 142 5.84 2.20 -6.28
C MET A 142 7.17 1.44 -6.17
N ALA A 143 7.89 1.25 -7.28
CA ALA A 143 9.24 0.69 -7.28
C ALA A 143 10.20 1.50 -6.39
N THR A 144 10.14 2.82 -6.51
CA THR A 144 10.96 3.76 -5.73
C THR A 144 10.67 3.65 -4.24
N CYS A 145 9.40 3.48 -3.84
CA CYS A 145 9.01 3.21 -2.46
C CYS A 145 9.53 1.85 -1.98
N ILE A 146 9.41 0.78 -2.78
CA ILE A 146 9.92 -0.56 -2.43
C ILE A 146 11.45 -0.54 -2.24
N PHE A 147 12.18 0.10 -3.16
CA PHE A 147 13.63 0.21 -3.05
C PHE A 147 14.05 0.99 -1.80
N TYR A 148 13.30 2.06 -1.48
CA TYR A 148 13.47 2.78 -0.22
C TYR A 148 13.30 1.86 1.00
N GLU A 149 12.22 1.06 1.06
CA GLU A 149 12.02 0.10 2.15
C GLU A 149 13.22 -0.84 2.29
N PHE A 150 13.69 -1.41 1.19
CA PHE A 150 14.76 -2.40 1.21
C PHE A 150 16.11 -1.82 1.62
N LEU A 151 16.41 -0.57 1.24
CA LEU A 151 17.60 0.12 1.71
C LEU A 151 17.58 0.32 3.23
N LEU A 152 16.43 0.72 3.75
CA LEU A 152 16.26 0.98 5.18
C LEU A 152 16.21 -0.33 5.97
N ALA A 153 15.56 -1.38 5.47
CA ALA A 153 15.56 -2.71 6.07
C ALA A 153 16.96 -3.33 6.08
N ASN A 154 17.74 -3.18 4.99
CA ASN A 154 19.13 -3.66 4.95
C ASN A 154 20.03 -2.96 5.98
N LYS A 155 19.83 -1.65 6.19
CA LYS A 155 20.64 -0.88 7.15
C LYS A 155 20.13 -0.97 8.59
N TYR A 156 18.82 -1.13 8.77
CA TYR A 156 18.11 -1.15 10.05
C TYR A 156 17.13 -2.34 10.12
N PRO A 157 17.62 -3.59 10.12
CA PRO A 157 16.77 -4.79 9.98
C PRO A 157 15.81 -5.02 11.15
N ASN A 158 16.11 -4.46 12.32
CA ASN A 158 15.26 -4.58 13.50
C ASN A 158 14.20 -3.47 13.59
N ASP A 159 14.20 -2.51 12.66
CA ASP A 159 13.24 -1.41 12.69
C ASP A 159 11.88 -1.91 12.16
N PRO A 160 10.84 -1.96 13.03
CA PRO A 160 9.55 -2.53 12.68
C PRO A 160 8.82 -1.71 11.61
N ARG A 161 9.27 -0.50 11.30
CA ARG A 161 8.56 0.31 10.33
C ARG A 161 8.77 -0.22 8.92
N PHE A 162 9.92 -0.80 8.58
CA PHE A 162 10.28 -1.07 7.19
C PHE A 162 9.91 -2.47 6.70
N CYS A 163 9.53 -2.58 5.44
CA CYS A 163 9.21 -3.83 4.77
C CYS A 163 10.50 -4.55 4.36
N HIS A 164 10.57 -5.85 4.64
CA HIS A 164 11.67 -6.71 4.18
C HIS A 164 11.32 -7.41 2.88
N ASN A 165 10.03 -7.62 2.65
CA ASN A 165 9.50 -8.27 1.46
C ASN A 165 8.35 -7.43 0.89
N ALA A 166 8.12 -7.54 -0.42
CA ALA A 166 7.06 -6.82 -1.11
C ALA A 166 6.17 -7.78 -1.91
N LEU A 167 4.86 -7.69 -1.71
CA LEU A 167 3.85 -8.36 -2.51
C LEU A 167 3.11 -7.32 -3.36
N VAL A 168 3.26 -7.41 -4.67
CA VAL A 168 2.66 -6.47 -5.63
C VAL A 168 1.49 -7.13 -6.35
N PHE A 169 0.33 -6.51 -6.21
CA PHE A 169 -0.93 -6.90 -6.82
C PHE A 169 -1.23 -6.07 -8.06
N SER A 170 -1.58 -6.76 -9.15
CA SER A 170 -1.87 -6.14 -10.43
C SER A 170 -3.16 -6.70 -11.05
N PRO A 171 -4.17 -5.85 -11.34
CA PRO A 171 -5.43 -6.31 -11.91
C PRO A 171 -5.31 -6.73 -13.38
N ASP A 172 -4.50 -6.03 -14.18
CA ASP A 172 -4.45 -6.17 -15.64
C ASP A 172 -3.18 -6.85 -16.15
N LYS A 173 -3.32 -7.67 -17.20
CA LYS A 173 -2.18 -8.31 -17.88
C LYS A 173 -1.20 -7.29 -18.49
N THR A 174 -1.69 -6.12 -18.89
CA THR A 174 -0.86 -5.01 -19.42
C THR A 174 0.01 -4.39 -18.35
N VAL A 175 -0.45 -4.36 -17.09
CA VAL A 175 0.29 -3.83 -15.95
C VAL A 175 1.40 -4.79 -15.53
N LEU A 176 1.30 -6.10 -15.79
CA LEU A 176 2.43 -7.03 -15.60
C LEU A 176 3.65 -6.68 -16.48
N HIS A 177 3.45 -6.14 -17.69
CA HIS A 177 4.54 -5.60 -18.51
C HIS A 177 5.12 -4.31 -17.89
N SER A 178 4.27 -3.47 -17.31
CA SER A 178 4.70 -2.33 -16.49
C SER A 178 5.37 -2.76 -15.17
N LEU A 179 5.15 -3.98 -14.68
CA LEU A 179 5.83 -4.49 -13.48
C LEU A 179 7.15 -5.21 -13.80
N LYS A 180 7.30 -5.77 -15.02
CA LYS A 180 8.63 -6.07 -15.58
C LYS A 180 9.49 -4.81 -15.65
N GLU A 181 8.87 -3.63 -15.82
CA GLU A 181 9.57 -2.35 -15.66
C GLU A 181 10.28 -2.27 -14.32
N ILE A 182 9.68 -2.68 -13.18
CA ILE A 182 10.35 -2.65 -11.86
C ILE A 182 11.65 -3.46 -11.86
N GLN A 183 11.67 -4.61 -12.54
CA GLN A 183 12.85 -5.46 -12.64
C GLN A 183 13.92 -4.86 -13.56
N THR A 184 13.52 -4.38 -14.75
CA THR A 184 14.44 -3.85 -15.76
C THR A 184 14.79 -2.38 -15.57
N PHE A 185 14.12 -1.69 -14.63
CA PHE A 185 14.32 -0.28 -14.36
C PHE A 185 15.74 -0.06 -13.85
N ASP A 186 16.39 0.93 -14.44
CA ASP A 186 17.68 1.40 -13.99
C ASP A 186 17.54 2.10 -12.64
N LYS A 187 17.89 1.36 -11.58
CA LYS A 187 17.75 1.81 -10.20
C LYS A 187 18.60 3.03 -9.90
N SER A 188 19.68 3.27 -10.64
CA SER A 188 20.52 4.48 -10.47
C SER A 188 19.74 5.78 -10.69
N LYS A 189 18.59 5.74 -11.37
CA LYS A 189 17.75 6.92 -11.59
C LYS A 189 17.06 7.43 -10.33
N VAL A 190 16.79 6.56 -9.36
CA VAL A 190 16.03 6.91 -8.14
C VAL A 190 16.77 6.56 -6.86
N ILE A 191 17.92 5.89 -6.97
CA ILE A 191 18.74 5.46 -5.84
C ILE A 191 20.13 6.05 -5.97
N PRO A 192 20.71 6.60 -4.89
CA PRO A 192 22.10 7.05 -4.91
C PRO A 192 23.04 5.91 -5.34
N ASN A 193 23.96 6.22 -6.25
CA ASN A 193 24.80 5.23 -6.95
C ASN A 193 25.57 4.30 -6.01
N GLU A 194 25.94 4.76 -4.81
CA GLU A 194 26.64 3.94 -3.82
C GLU A 194 25.82 2.76 -3.28
N TYR A 195 24.47 2.82 -3.36
CA TYR A 195 23.59 1.76 -2.86
C TYR A 195 23.00 0.85 -3.94
N VAL A 196 23.12 1.23 -5.23
CA VAL A 196 22.54 0.48 -6.35
C VAL A 196 23.04 -0.97 -6.37
N ARG A 197 24.35 -1.17 -6.21
CA ARG A 197 24.97 -2.50 -6.26
C ARG A 197 24.45 -3.45 -5.16
N ILE A 198 24.18 -2.90 -3.97
CA ILE A 198 23.68 -3.67 -2.83
C ILE A 198 22.28 -4.20 -3.14
N LEU A 199 21.42 -3.36 -3.70
CA LEU A 199 20.07 -3.76 -4.06
C LEU A 199 20.04 -4.71 -5.26
N ASP A 200 20.83 -4.44 -6.31
CA ASP A 200 20.88 -5.31 -7.49
C ASP A 200 21.33 -6.73 -7.14
N SER A 201 22.21 -6.87 -6.15
CA SER A 201 22.70 -8.18 -5.72
C SER A 201 21.72 -8.94 -4.82
N ASN A 202 20.85 -8.22 -4.09
CA ASN A 202 20.02 -8.80 -3.04
C ASN A 202 18.56 -9.02 -3.44
N ILE A 203 18.02 -8.23 -4.39
CA ILE A 203 16.62 -8.30 -4.77
C ILE A 203 16.33 -9.56 -5.59
N LYS A 204 15.32 -10.32 -5.15
CA LYS A 204 14.81 -11.51 -5.86
C LYS A 204 13.41 -11.24 -6.38
N PHE A 205 13.24 -11.32 -7.70
CA PHE A 205 11.95 -11.14 -8.35
C PHE A 205 11.25 -12.48 -8.56
N HIS A 206 9.99 -12.58 -8.14
CA HIS A 206 9.14 -13.76 -8.32
C HIS A 206 7.87 -13.37 -9.06
N PHE A 207 7.67 -13.91 -10.26
CA PHE A 207 6.50 -13.63 -11.09
C PHE A 207 5.52 -14.80 -11.06
N LEU A 208 4.33 -14.58 -10.52
CA LEU A 208 3.26 -15.58 -10.44
C LEU A 208 2.31 -15.43 -11.64
N GLU A 209 2.85 -15.68 -12.85
CA GLU A 209 2.18 -15.45 -14.15
C GLU A 209 1.25 -16.58 -14.58
N GLU A 210 1.46 -17.83 -14.18
CA GLU A 210 0.66 -18.98 -14.64
C GLU A 210 0.16 -19.84 -13.47
N ALA A 211 -0.94 -20.57 -13.66
CA ALA A 211 -1.41 -21.59 -12.72
C ALA A 211 -0.46 -22.80 -12.86
N GLY A 212 0.66 -22.79 -12.13
CA GLY A 212 1.72 -23.79 -12.25
C GLY A 212 3.10 -23.30 -11.80
N THR A 213 3.39 -22.00 -11.85
CA THR A 213 4.69 -21.46 -11.39
C THR A 213 4.86 -21.63 -9.87
N THR A 214 5.85 -22.39 -9.40
CA THR A 214 6.10 -22.52 -7.96
C THR A 214 6.79 -21.27 -7.41
N LEU A 215 6.40 -20.84 -6.20
CA LEU A 215 7.10 -19.76 -5.50
C LEU A 215 8.31 -20.34 -4.76
N ASN A 216 9.50 -20.09 -5.28
CA ASN A 216 10.75 -20.61 -4.73
C ASN A 216 11.40 -19.60 -3.76
N THR A 217 10.72 -19.28 -2.68
CA THR A 217 11.28 -18.47 -1.58
C THR A 217 11.88 -19.34 -0.49
N LEU A 218 12.98 -18.86 0.08
CA LEU A 218 13.53 -19.42 1.32
C LEU A 218 12.72 -18.87 2.49
N ASP A 219 12.51 -19.72 3.49
CA ASP A 219 11.81 -19.34 4.72
C ASP A 219 12.64 -18.25 5.43
N ASP A 220 11.97 -17.22 5.97
CA ASP A 220 12.58 -16.03 6.59
C ASP A 220 13.55 -15.23 5.69
N SER A 221 13.46 -15.39 4.36
CA SER A 221 14.27 -14.58 3.46
C SER A 221 13.76 -13.15 3.29
N ASP A 222 14.70 -12.24 3.08
CA ASP A 222 14.47 -10.82 2.82
C ASP A 222 14.67 -10.48 1.34
N PHE A 223 14.18 -9.29 0.96
CA PHE A 223 14.34 -8.65 -0.35
C PHE A 223 13.67 -9.41 -1.51
N ASN A 224 12.57 -10.11 -1.23
CA ASN A 224 11.74 -10.71 -2.26
C ASN A 224 10.68 -9.71 -2.76
N ILE A 225 10.59 -9.55 -4.08
CA ILE A 225 9.49 -8.83 -4.76
C ILE A 225 8.64 -9.87 -5.47
N ILE A 226 7.46 -10.14 -4.94
CA ILE A 226 6.51 -11.11 -5.46
C ILE A 226 5.43 -10.36 -6.23
N ILE A 227 5.30 -10.64 -7.52
CA ILE A 227 4.35 -9.99 -8.41
C ILE A 227 3.27 -11.01 -8.78
N SER A 228 2.01 -10.68 -8.52
CA SER A 228 0.89 -11.58 -8.81
C SER A 228 -0.35 -10.84 -9.29
N ASN A 229 -1.15 -11.53 -10.11
CA ASN A 229 -2.53 -11.14 -10.33
C ASN A 229 -3.39 -11.54 -9.13
N ASN A 230 -4.36 -10.71 -8.78
CA ASN A 230 -5.26 -10.87 -7.65
C ASN A 230 -6.03 -12.20 -7.72
N GLN A 231 -6.48 -12.62 -8.90
CA GLN A 231 -7.22 -13.87 -9.10
C GLN A 231 -6.43 -15.13 -8.72
N LYS A 232 -5.11 -15.01 -8.51
CA LYS A 232 -4.18 -16.11 -8.25
C LYS A 232 -3.67 -16.17 -6.81
N ILE A 233 -4.09 -15.22 -5.95
CA ILE A 233 -3.90 -15.26 -4.49
C ILE A 233 -5.25 -15.21 -3.76
N ILE A 234 -6.36 -14.94 -4.46
CA ILE A 234 -7.72 -15.06 -3.90
C ILE A 234 -8.05 -16.52 -3.61
N LEU A 235 -8.26 -16.85 -2.34
CA LEU A 235 -8.85 -18.12 -1.90
C LEU A 235 -10.20 -18.30 -2.60
N ARG A 236 -10.30 -19.27 -3.50
CA ARG A 236 -11.58 -19.63 -4.11
C ARG A 236 -12.31 -20.57 -3.15
N LYS A 237 -13.45 -20.14 -2.63
CA LYS A 237 -14.44 -21.07 -2.07
C LYS A 237 -15.00 -21.89 -3.23
N LYS A 238 -14.91 -23.22 -3.14
CA LYS A 238 -15.64 -24.11 -4.05
C LYS A 238 -17.13 -23.96 -3.75
N HIS A 239 -17.94 -23.69 -4.77
CA HIS A 239 -19.38 -23.44 -4.66
C HIS A 239 -20.21 -24.60 -5.24
N THR A 240 -19.61 -25.77 -5.44
CA THR A 240 -20.30 -26.94 -5.97
C THR A 240 -20.50 -27.97 -4.87
N GLU A 241 -21.75 -28.35 -4.62
CA GLU A 241 -22.09 -29.48 -3.76
C GLU A 241 -21.41 -30.74 -4.32
N ASP A 242 -20.70 -31.47 -3.45
CA ASP A 242 -19.97 -32.66 -3.84
C ASP A 242 -20.95 -33.74 -4.33
N THR A 243 -20.60 -34.41 -5.43
CA THR A 243 -21.43 -35.50 -5.97
C THR A 243 -21.32 -36.74 -5.07
N PRO A 244 -22.36 -37.59 -4.96
CA PRO A 244 -22.35 -38.78 -4.09
C PRO A 244 -21.20 -39.76 -4.34
N ILE A 245 -20.65 -39.74 -5.54
CA ILE A 245 -19.50 -40.55 -5.95
C ILE A 245 -18.21 -40.03 -5.31
N GLN A 246 -18.06 -38.71 -5.15
CA GLN A 246 -16.90 -38.10 -4.50
C GLN A 246 -16.87 -38.42 -3.00
N LEU A 247 -18.02 -38.51 -2.32
CA LEU A 247 -18.10 -38.89 -0.91
C LEU A 247 -17.61 -40.33 -0.63
N LEU A 248 -17.72 -41.24 -1.60
CA LEU A 248 -17.35 -42.66 -1.43
C LEU A 248 -15.85 -42.94 -1.59
N PHE A 249 -15.08 -42.02 -2.19
CA PHE A 249 -13.63 -42.17 -2.35
C PHE A 249 -12.81 -41.52 -1.22
N ASN A 250 -13.48 -40.93 -0.21
CA ASN A 250 -12.86 -40.10 0.82
C ASN A 250 -12.28 -40.87 2.02
N ASP A 251 -12.53 -42.18 2.11
CA ASP A 251 -12.16 -42.97 3.28
C ASP A 251 -10.68 -43.42 3.31
N ASN A 252 -9.87 -43.10 2.28
CA ASN A 252 -8.48 -43.52 2.23
C ASN A 252 -7.56 -42.43 1.64
N ASP A 253 -7.18 -41.42 2.42
CA ASP A 253 -5.76 -41.06 2.57
C ASP A 253 -5.55 -39.88 3.54
N ARG A 254 -4.66 -40.11 4.52
CA ARG A 254 -3.88 -39.15 5.34
C ARG A 254 -4.50 -37.76 5.56
N LYS A 255 -5.29 -37.65 6.63
CA LYS A 255 -5.62 -36.38 7.29
C LYS A 255 -4.33 -35.60 7.57
N SER A 256 -4.21 -34.44 6.95
CA SER A 256 -3.18 -33.46 7.29
C SER A 256 -3.75 -32.50 8.33
N ASP A 257 -2.93 -31.94 9.21
CA ASP A 257 -3.33 -30.93 10.21
C ASP A 257 -4.08 -29.71 9.61
N ILE A 258 -4.11 -29.60 8.28
CA ILE A 258 -4.80 -28.58 7.49
C ILE A 258 -6.31 -28.87 7.40
N ASP A 259 -6.74 -30.14 7.33
CA ASP A 259 -8.16 -30.52 7.21
C ASP A 259 -8.93 -30.19 8.49
N ASP A 260 -8.30 -30.40 9.65
CA ASP A 260 -8.86 -30.05 10.95
C ASP A 260 -9.03 -28.52 11.11
N ILE A 261 -8.12 -27.73 10.54
CA ILE A 261 -8.15 -26.24 10.58
C ILE A 261 -9.16 -25.66 9.56
N PHE A 262 -9.35 -26.32 8.40
CA PHE A 262 -10.40 -25.96 7.45
C PHE A 262 -11.80 -26.23 8.01
N SER A 263 -11.95 -27.35 8.73
CA SER A 263 -13.16 -27.71 9.46
C SER A 263 -13.48 -26.71 10.59
N GLU A 264 -12.46 -26.27 11.35
CA GLU A 264 -12.65 -25.32 12.46
C GLU A 264 -13.05 -23.90 12.00
N LEU A 265 -12.56 -23.43 10.84
CA LEU A 265 -12.82 -22.06 10.38
C LEU A 265 -14.08 -21.92 9.51
N TYR A 266 -14.50 -22.99 8.82
CA TYR A 266 -15.60 -22.93 7.85
C TYR A 266 -16.58 -24.11 7.87
N GLY A 267 -16.40 -25.13 8.72
CA GLY A 267 -17.35 -26.22 8.91
C GLY A 267 -17.53 -27.16 7.71
N VAL A 268 -16.57 -27.24 6.79
CA VAL A 268 -16.63 -28.13 5.62
C VAL A 268 -15.26 -28.76 5.36
N GLU A 269 -15.18 -30.09 5.39
CA GLU A 269 -14.07 -30.89 4.87
C GLU A 269 -14.19 -30.94 3.32
N GLN A 270 -13.19 -30.50 2.56
CA GLN A 270 -13.26 -30.50 1.08
C GLN A 270 -11.96 -30.94 0.40
N HIS A 271 -12.13 -31.67 -0.70
CA HIS A 271 -11.09 -32.12 -1.63
C HIS A 271 -10.51 -30.98 -2.47
N MET A 272 -9.18 -30.84 -2.42
CA MET A 272 -8.42 -29.83 -3.16
C MET A 272 -7.96 -30.39 -4.50
N GLU A 273 -8.22 -29.69 -5.61
CA GLU A 273 -7.64 -30.01 -6.93
C GLU A 273 -6.13 -29.65 -6.96
N GLU A 274 -5.32 -30.24 -7.85
CA GLU A 274 -3.86 -29.96 -7.94
C GLU A 274 -3.53 -28.47 -8.09
N GLY A 275 -4.37 -27.71 -8.79
CA GLY A 275 -4.24 -26.25 -8.92
C GLY A 275 -4.46 -25.51 -7.59
N ASP A 276 -5.35 -26.02 -6.73
CA ASP A 276 -5.63 -25.48 -5.40
C ASP A 276 -4.51 -25.84 -4.41
N LEU A 277 -3.88 -27.01 -4.56
CA LEU A 277 -2.70 -27.41 -3.78
C LEU A 277 -1.49 -26.49 -4.06
N ILE A 278 -1.19 -26.19 -5.32
CA ILE A 278 -0.10 -25.27 -5.70
C ILE A 278 -0.39 -23.85 -5.17
N PHE A 279 -1.65 -23.43 -5.22
CA PHE A 279 -2.09 -22.15 -4.67
C PHE A 279 -1.85 -22.07 -3.15
N ASN A 280 -2.23 -23.12 -2.41
CA ASN A 280 -2.02 -23.22 -0.97
C ASN A 280 -0.52 -23.22 -0.62
N GLN A 281 0.32 -23.88 -1.41
CA GLN A 281 1.78 -23.85 -1.23
C GLN A 281 2.36 -22.45 -1.40
N ARG A 282 1.91 -21.68 -2.40
CA ARG A 282 2.35 -20.28 -2.60
C ARG A 282 1.94 -19.41 -1.42
N PHE A 283 0.68 -19.52 -1.01
CA PHE A 283 0.16 -18.77 0.13
C PHE A 283 0.97 -19.08 1.40
N GLU A 284 1.23 -20.37 1.67
CA GLU A 284 2.10 -20.77 2.77
C GLU A 284 3.50 -20.17 2.67
N LYS A 285 4.12 -20.20 1.50
CA LYS A 285 5.47 -19.65 1.30
C LYS A 285 5.52 -18.14 1.55
N ILE A 286 4.47 -17.40 1.20
CA ILE A 286 4.37 -15.97 1.53
C ILE A 286 4.21 -15.78 3.05
N THR A 287 3.46 -16.64 3.74
CA THR A 287 3.29 -16.54 5.21
C THR A 287 4.57 -16.83 6.01
N ARG A 288 5.62 -17.34 5.37
CA ARG A 288 6.94 -17.59 5.98
C ARG A 288 7.94 -16.45 5.72
N LEU A 289 7.48 -15.33 5.16
CA LEU A 289 8.32 -14.15 4.93
C LEU A 289 8.21 -13.18 6.10
N SER A 290 9.33 -12.53 6.42
CA SER A 290 9.43 -11.44 7.38
C SER A 290 8.80 -10.16 6.80
N GLN A 291 8.13 -9.38 7.67
CA GLN A 291 7.69 -7.99 7.45
C GLN A 291 7.28 -7.65 6.00
N LEU A 292 6.06 -8.06 5.62
CA LEU A 292 5.56 -7.94 4.25
C LEU A 292 4.90 -6.57 3.98
N GLY A 293 5.35 -5.86 2.96
CA GLY A 293 4.65 -4.71 2.38
C GLY A 293 3.75 -5.13 1.23
N ILE A 294 2.50 -4.68 1.22
CA ILE A 294 1.55 -5.00 0.16
C ILE A 294 1.35 -3.76 -0.70
N TYR A 295 1.51 -3.91 -2.01
CA TYR A 295 1.41 -2.82 -2.97
C TYR A 295 0.35 -3.17 -4.02
N VAL A 296 -0.65 -2.31 -4.18
CA VAL A 296 -1.78 -2.55 -5.10
C VAL A 296 -1.78 -1.48 -6.17
N ASP A 297 -1.55 -1.88 -7.43
CA ASP A 297 -1.66 -0.97 -8.57
C ASP A 297 -3.10 -0.94 -9.11
N GLU A 298 -3.50 0.22 -9.65
CA GLU A 298 -4.87 0.54 -10.07
C GLU A 298 -5.95 0.10 -9.07
N ALA A 299 -5.73 0.44 -7.81
CA ALA A 299 -6.56 0.03 -6.69
C ALA A 299 -8.05 0.39 -6.86
N HIS A 300 -8.40 1.47 -7.59
CA HIS A 300 -9.81 1.80 -7.84
C HIS A 300 -10.57 0.78 -8.70
N HIS A 301 -9.91 -0.02 -9.54
CA HIS A 301 -10.59 -1.14 -10.21
C HIS A 301 -10.95 -2.27 -9.25
N LEU A 302 -10.20 -2.38 -8.14
CA LEU A 302 -10.28 -3.46 -7.17
C LEU A 302 -11.21 -3.12 -6.01
N PHE A 303 -11.17 -1.86 -5.58
CA PHE A 303 -12.04 -1.35 -4.52
C PHE A 303 -13.28 -0.65 -5.08
N GLY A 304 -13.25 -0.03 -6.26
CA GLY A 304 -14.35 0.83 -6.74
C GLY A 304 -15.65 0.12 -7.11
N LYS A 305 -15.59 -1.02 -7.80
CA LYS A 305 -16.82 -1.80 -8.14
C LYS A 305 -17.41 -2.54 -6.94
N GLN A 306 -16.61 -2.77 -5.89
CA GLN A 306 -16.99 -3.56 -4.73
C GLN A 306 -17.21 -2.72 -3.47
N LEU A 307 -16.68 -1.51 -3.36
CA LEU A 307 -17.01 -0.57 -2.29
C LEU A 307 -18.47 -0.15 -2.34
N ASP A 308 -19.01 0.08 -3.54
CA ASP A 308 -20.45 0.32 -3.73
C ASP A 308 -21.30 -0.88 -3.30
N LYS A 309 -20.78 -2.11 -3.35
CA LYS A 309 -21.48 -3.29 -2.80
C LYS A 309 -21.21 -3.49 -1.30
N ASP A 310 -19.99 -3.27 -0.82
CA ASP A 310 -19.58 -3.36 0.59
C ASP A 310 -20.22 -2.28 1.49
N LEU A 311 -20.69 -1.18 0.89
CA LEU A 311 -21.49 -0.16 1.57
C LEU A 311 -22.93 -0.63 1.85
N TYR A 312 -23.45 -1.58 1.06
CA TYR A 312 -24.84 -2.07 1.16
C TYR A 312 -24.97 -3.56 1.53
N ASP A 313 -23.92 -4.37 1.37
CA ASP A 313 -23.93 -5.82 1.54
C ASP A 313 -22.60 -6.28 2.18
N LYS A 314 -22.67 -7.18 3.17
CA LYS A 314 -21.52 -7.64 4.00
C LYS A 314 -20.52 -8.53 3.24
N SER A 315 -20.38 -8.40 1.93
CA SER A 315 -19.57 -9.27 1.08
C SER A 315 -18.21 -8.65 0.77
N LYS A 316 -17.34 -8.58 1.79
CA LYS A 316 -15.95 -8.04 1.69
C LYS A 316 -15.29 -8.42 0.36
N SER A 317 -14.72 -7.44 -0.35
CA SER A 317 -13.94 -7.70 -1.58
C SER A 317 -12.97 -8.87 -1.43
N SER A 318 -12.87 -9.70 -2.47
CA SER A 318 -12.06 -10.93 -2.43
C SER A 318 -10.58 -10.65 -2.16
N LEU A 319 -10.06 -9.53 -2.66
CA LEU A 319 -8.67 -9.10 -2.40
C LEU A 319 -8.46 -8.66 -0.95
N ARG A 320 -9.35 -7.81 -0.41
CA ARG A 320 -9.24 -7.36 0.99
C ARG A 320 -9.33 -8.53 1.96
N THR A 321 -10.26 -9.45 1.71
CA THR A 321 -10.39 -10.69 2.47
C THR A 321 -9.09 -11.49 2.43
N THR A 322 -8.49 -11.62 1.25
CA THR A 322 -7.21 -12.32 1.06
C THR A 322 -6.08 -11.66 1.86
N ILE A 323 -5.95 -10.33 1.77
CA ILE A 323 -4.92 -9.59 2.50
C ILE A 323 -5.12 -9.75 4.02
N ASN A 324 -6.36 -9.70 4.51
CA ASN A 324 -6.66 -9.89 5.94
C ASN A 324 -6.29 -11.30 6.42
N ILE A 325 -6.60 -12.33 5.63
CA ILE A 325 -6.20 -13.72 5.95
C ILE A 325 -4.67 -13.84 5.96
N LEU A 326 -3.99 -13.23 4.99
CA LEU A 326 -2.53 -13.20 4.93
C LEU A 326 -1.92 -12.49 6.15
N ALA A 327 -2.46 -11.34 6.53
CA ALA A 327 -2.02 -10.59 7.70
C ALA A 327 -2.18 -11.39 8.99
N ASN A 328 -3.32 -12.05 9.18
CA ASN A 328 -3.57 -12.90 10.35
C ASN A 328 -2.60 -14.08 10.41
N ARG A 329 -2.34 -14.75 9.28
CA ARG A 329 -1.41 -15.88 9.21
C ARG A 329 0.05 -15.47 9.45
N LEU A 330 0.47 -14.33 8.90
CA LEU A 330 1.79 -13.76 9.19
C LEU A 330 1.93 -13.46 10.70
N ASN A 331 0.92 -12.83 11.31
CA ASN A 331 0.90 -12.55 12.75
C ASN A 331 1.02 -13.82 13.59
N GLN A 332 0.32 -14.90 13.24
CA GLN A 332 0.42 -16.20 13.93
C GLN A 332 1.83 -16.80 13.86
N LYS A 333 2.56 -16.55 12.77
CA LYS A 333 3.93 -17.03 12.56
C LYS A 333 5.00 -16.07 13.09
N GLY A 334 4.63 -15.01 13.80
CA GLY A 334 5.57 -14.02 14.36
C GLY A 334 6.07 -12.98 13.37
N SER A 335 5.51 -12.95 12.15
CA SER A 335 5.72 -11.90 11.15
C SER A 335 4.50 -10.98 11.10
N ARG A 336 4.42 -10.05 10.12
CA ARG A 336 3.23 -9.22 9.91
C ARG A 336 3.22 -8.54 8.55
N VAL A 337 2.04 -8.05 8.18
CA VAL A 337 1.90 -7.04 7.13
C VAL A 337 2.24 -5.67 7.74
N VAL A 338 3.26 -5.02 7.20
CA VAL A 338 3.71 -3.70 7.67
C VAL A 338 2.70 -2.62 7.28
N ALA A 339 2.27 -2.61 6.02
CA ALA A 339 1.23 -1.75 5.51
C ALA A 339 0.75 -2.22 4.12
N CYS A 340 -0.42 -1.75 3.73
CA CYS A 340 -0.96 -1.86 2.38
C CYS A 340 -0.98 -0.49 1.71
N TYR A 341 -0.30 -0.39 0.57
CA TYR A 341 -0.11 0.83 -0.21
C TYR A 341 -0.88 0.71 -1.52
N ASN A 342 -1.91 1.53 -1.67
CA ASN A 342 -2.82 1.49 -2.82
C ASN A 342 -2.55 2.68 -3.74
N TYR A 343 -2.29 2.41 -5.01
CA TYR A 343 -2.05 3.43 -6.03
C TYR A 343 -3.25 3.47 -6.98
N THR A 344 -3.85 4.65 -7.15
CA THR A 344 -5.09 4.82 -7.92
C THR A 344 -5.05 6.08 -8.78
N GLY A 345 -5.78 6.08 -9.90
CA GLY A 345 -5.98 7.25 -10.76
C GLY A 345 -6.78 8.39 -10.12
N THR A 346 -7.63 8.07 -9.14
CA THR A 346 -8.61 8.99 -8.55
C THR A 346 -8.81 8.67 -7.08
N PRO A 347 -9.01 9.68 -6.20
CA PRO A 347 -9.37 9.46 -4.81
C PRO A 347 -10.86 9.15 -4.63
N TYR A 348 -11.65 9.13 -5.71
CA TYR A 348 -13.11 8.97 -5.67
C TYR A 348 -13.58 7.60 -6.18
N VAL A 349 -14.66 7.11 -5.58
CA VAL A 349 -15.51 6.03 -6.10
C VAL A 349 -16.94 6.55 -6.17
N GLY A 350 -17.50 6.60 -7.38
CA GLY A 350 -18.74 7.33 -7.63
C GLY A 350 -18.58 8.80 -7.21
N ASN A 351 -19.43 9.25 -6.29
CA ASN A 351 -19.34 10.60 -5.73
C ASN A 351 -18.57 10.65 -4.41
N ASN A 352 -18.20 9.52 -3.80
CA ASN A 352 -17.58 9.49 -2.47
C ASN A 352 -16.05 9.42 -2.52
N ILE A 353 -15.41 10.08 -1.56
CA ILE A 353 -13.96 9.97 -1.37
C ILE A 353 -13.66 8.64 -0.70
N LEU A 354 -12.59 7.99 -1.16
CA LEU A 354 -12.09 6.77 -0.56
C LEU A 354 -11.60 7.05 0.87
N PRO A 355 -11.96 6.20 1.85
CA PRO A 355 -11.35 6.28 3.17
C PRO A 355 -9.83 6.07 3.05
N GLU A 356 -9.04 6.70 3.93
CA GLU A 356 -7.59 6.48 4.02
C GLU A 356 -6.74 7.03 2.86
N VAL A 357 -7.29 7.97 2.08
CA VAL A 357 -6.50 8.80 1.16
C VAL A 357 -5.56 9.71 1.95
N ILE A 358 -4.28 9.68 1.59
CA ILE A 358 -3.20 10.45 2.25
C ILE A 358 -2.50 11.42 1.29
N TYR A 359 -2.61 11.18 -0.01
CA TYR A 359 -2.08 12.05 -1.05
C TYR A 359 -2.98 11.98 -2.27
N SER A 360 -3.27 13.14 -2.86
CA SER A 360 -3.92 13.21 -4.16
C SER A 360 -3.26 14.25 -5.06
N TYR A 361 -3.23 13.92 -6.35
CA TYR A 361 -2.78 14.81 -7.41
C TYR A 361 -3.70 14.60 -8.63
N GLY A 362 -4.57 15.58 -8.88
CA GLY A 362 -5.67 15.50 -9.82
C GLY A 362 -5.30 15.90 -11.25
N LEU A 363 -6.29 15.74 -12.15
CA LEU A 363 -6.13 16.04 -13.58
C LEU A 363 -5.97 17.53 -13.81
N ARG A 364 -6.67 18.36 -13.02
CA ARG A 364 -6.58 19.81 -13.10
C ARG A 364 -5.15 20.29 -12.81
N GLU A 365 -4.54 19.81 -11.72
CA GLU A 365 -3.15 20.13 -11.39
C GLU A 365 -2.19 19.58 -12.44
N SER A 366 -2.45 18.37 -12.96
CA SER A 366 -1.66 17.77 -14.04
C SER A 366 -1.63 18.65 -15.30
N ILE A 367 -2.80 19.10 -15.75
CA ILE A 367 -2.94 19.97 -16.93
C ILE A 367 -2.28 21.33 -16.67
N ALA A 368 -2.53 21.94 -15.51
CA ALA A 368 -1.96 23.25 -15.17
C ALA A 368 -0.42 23.21 -15.18
N ASN A 369 0.19 22.19 -14.56
CA ASN A 369 1.64 22.04 -14.54
C ASN A 369 2.22 21.70 -15.91
N PHE A 370 1.51 20.90 -16.73
CA PHE A 370 1.92 20.61 -18.09
C PHE A 370 1.91 21.88 -18.97
N LEU A 371 0.86 22.71 -18.87
CA LEU A 371 0.78 23.98 -19.59
C LEU A 371 1.85 24.97 -19.14
N ALA A 372 2.13 25.07 -17.85
CA ALA A 372 3.21 25.90 -17.31
C ALA A 372 4.59 25.46 -17.82
N TYR A 373 4.82 24.15 -17.93
CA TYR A 373 6.05 23.60 -18.50
C TYR A 373 6.23 23.97 -19.98
N ILE A 374 5.16 23.85 -20.78
CA ILE A 374 5.19 24.25 -22.21
C ILE A 374 5.51 25.74 -22.34
N TRP A 375 4.90 26.58 -21.51
CA TRP A 375 5.14 28.02 -21.51
C TRP A 375 6.61 28.37 -21.19
N ARG A 376 7.20 27.71 -20.18
CA ARG A 376 8.61 27.91 -19.81
C ARG A 376 9.62 27.43 -20.86
N LYS A 377 9.22 26.57 -21.80
CA LYS A 377 10.08 26.08 -22.90
C LYS A 377 9.93 26.87 -24.20
N LYS A 378 8.93 27.75 -24.30
CA LYS A 378 8.70 28.62 -25.47
C LYS A 378 9.29 30.03 -25.31
N ILE A 379 9.75 30.36 -24.11
CA ILE A 379 10.60 31.52 -23.78
C ILE A 379 12.01 30.98 -23.64
#